data_AF-A0A0S8HXW3-F1
#
_entry.id   AF-A0A0S8HXW3-F1
#
_cell.length_a   1.000
_cell.length_b   1.000
_cell.length_c   1.000
_cell.angle_alpha   90.00
_cell.angle_beta   90.00
_cell.angle_gamma   90.00
#
_symmetry.space_group_name_H-M   'P 1'
#
loop_
_entity.id
_entity.type
_entity.pdbx_description
1 polymer ?
#
loop_
_entity_poly.entity_id
_entity_poly.type
_entity_poly.pdbx_seq_one_letter_code
_entity_poly.pdbx_strand_id
1 'polypeptide(L)'
;MAEYKKYSNRLGITGWLAGGRWGIERYLYSLHRITGLGILLYFILHIFVTSSRVFSMDAWEKWMGFFGSPIFKFGEFLVFVAFAFHAVNGIRLFLIELGFAVGKAEEPIYPYKSSLNTQRPLMVVLMIVAIVLIAAGGYEFLGLTH
;
A
#
# COMPACT_ATOMS: atom_id res chain seq x y z
N MET A 1 -14.19 38.90 -12.62
CA MET A 1 -13.15 37.90 -12.94
C MET A 1 -13.04 36.95 -11.76
N ALA A 2 -12.98 35.63 -11.96
CA ALA A 2 -12.88 34.68 -10.84
C ALA A 2 -11.55 34.90 -10.09
N GLU A 3 -11.63 35.07 -8.77
CA GLU A 3 -10.46 35.26 -7.91
C GLU A 3 -9.67 33.94 -7.84
N TYR A 4 -8.53 33.88 -8.51
CA TYR A 4 -7.69 32.67 -8.53
C TYR A 4 -6.77 32.62 -7.32
N LYS A 5 -6.99 31.66 -6.42
CA LYS A 5 -6.13 31.43 -5.26
C LYS A 5 -4.76 30.89 -5.71
N LYS A 6 -3.75 31.75 -5.70
CA LYS A 6 -2.36 31.39 -6.05
C LYS A 6 -1.68 30.72 -4.87
N TYR A 7 -1.31 29.46 -5.01
CA TYR A 7 -0.58 28.72 -3.97
C TYR A 7 0.93 28.89 -4.14
N SER A 8 1.64 29.09 -3.02
CA SER A 8 3.11 29.12 -3.02
C SER A 8 3.67 27.74 -3.38
N ASN A 9 4.44 27.64 -4.46
CA ASN A 9 5.10 26.41 -4.89
C ASN A 9 6.54 26.29 -4.32
N ARG A 10 6.91 27.13 -3.34
CA ARG A 10 8.24 27.15 -2.70
C ARG A 10 8.31 26.22 -1.50
N LEU A 11 7.76 25.02 -1.61
CA LEU A 11 7.75 24.06 -0.51
C LEU A 11 9.07 23.27 -0.42
N GLY A 12 9.96 23.34 -1.42
CA GLY A 12 11.28 22.72 -1.37
C GLY A 12 11.24 21.20 -1.12
N ILE A 13 12.27 20.68 -0.45
CA ILE A 13 12.39 19.24 -0.12
C ILE A 13 11.25 18.79 0.79
N THR A 14 10.82 19.62 1.74
CA THR A 14 9.70 19.31 2.63
C THR A 14 8.40 19.20 1.84
N GLY A 15 8.19 20.02 0.80
CA GLY A 15 7.08 19.89 -0.16
C GLY A 15 7.08 18.60 -0.98
N TRP A 16 8.27 18.11 -1.31
CA TRP A 16 8.44 16.84 -2.02
C TRP A 16 8.16 15.62 -1.12
N LEU A 17 8.51 15.72 0.16
CA LEU A 17 8.33 14.63 1.13
C LEU A 17 6.95 14.60 1.81
N ALA A 18 6.46 15.75 2.26
CA ALA A 18 5.33 15.83 3.20
C ALA A 18 4.44 17.09 3.07
N GLY A 19 4.89 18.13 2.37
CA GLY A 19 4.28 19.47 2.42
C GLY A 19 3.38 19.83 1.24
N GLY A 20 3.21 18.95 0.25
CA GLY A 20 2.34 19.24 -0.87
C GLY A 20 0.86 18.97 -0.57
N ARG A 21 -0.03 19.75 -1.19
CA ARG A 21 -1.50 19.58 -1.09
C ARG A 21 -1.94 18.41 -1.96
N TRP A 22 -1.52 17.21 -1.58
CA TRP A 22 -1.69 15.99 -2.35
C TRP A 22 -3.12 15.44 -2.16
N GLY A 23 -3.73 14.99 -3.26
CA GLY A 23 -4.95 14.19 -3.19
C GLY A 23 -4.67 12.81 -2.58
N ILE A 24 -5.72 12.14 -2.11
CA ILE A 24 -5.64 10.78 -1.54
C ILE A 24 -4.96 9.80 -2.49
N GLU A 25 -5.15 9.98 -3.80
CA GLU A 25 -4.58 9.15 -4.86
C GLU A 25 -3.05 9.15 -4.83
N ARG A 26 -2.42 10.28 -4.47
CA ARG A 26 -0.96 10.38 -4.38
C ARG A 26 -0.41 9.69 -3.13
N TYR A 27 -1.14 9.69 -2.02
CA TYR A 27 -0.78 8.88 -0.86
C TYR A 27 -0.89 7.40 -1.17
N LEU A 28 -1.96 6.96 -1.86
CA LEU A 28 -2.12 5.57 -2.29
C LEU A 28 -1.02 5.12 -3.25
N TYR A 29 -0.56 6.00 -4.14
CA TYR A 29 0.60 5.76 -4.99
C TYR A 29 1.89 5.57 -4.18
N SER A 30 2.21 6.49 -3.27
CA SER A 30 3.42 6.41 -2.45
C SER A 30 3.40 5.15 -1.58
N LEU A 31 2.28 4.85 -0.92
CA LEU A 31 2.11 3.65 -0.12
C LEU A 31 2.24 2.38 -0.97
N HIS A 32 1.74 2.35 -2.20
CA HIS A 32 1.87 1.17 -3.08
C HIS A 32 3.34 0.81 -3.31
N ARG A 33 4.18 1.83 -3.57
CA ARG A 33 5.62 1.65 -3.79
C ARG A 33 6.34 1.24 -2.52
N ILE A 34 6.05 1.92 -1.41
CA ILE A 34 6.68 1.60 -0.11
C ILE A 34 6.34 0.17 0.31
N THR A 35 5.07 -0.21 0.23
CA THR A 35 4.64 -1.59 0.57
C THR A 35 5.23 -2.62 -0.38
N GLY A 36 5.29 -2.33 -1.69
CA GLY A 36 5.93 -3.23 -2.66
C GLY A 36 7.42 -3.46 -2.39
N LEU A 37 8.17 -2.39 -2.07
CA LEU A 37 9.58 -2.51 -1.67
C LEU A 37 9.74 -3.26 -0.35
N GLY A 38 8.86 -3.03 0.63
CA GLY A 38 8.85 -3.76 1.89
C GLY A 38 8.59 -5.25 1.72
N ILE A 39 7.61 -5.62 0.88
CA ILE A 39 7.28 -7.00 0.56
C ILE A 39 8.43 -7.67 -0.20
N LEU A 40 9.08 -6.96 -1.14
CA LEU A 40 10.24 -7.48 -1.85
C LEU A 40 11.41 -7.77 -0.90
N LEU A 41 11.70 -6.85 0.04
CA LEU A 41 12.70 -7.09 1.07
C LEU A 41 12.34 -8.29 1.94
N TYR A 42 11.09 -8.37 2.40
CA TYR A 42 10.59 -9.52 3.14
C TYR A 42 10.78 -10.82 2.35
N PHE A 43 10.44 -10.84 1.06
CA PHE A 43 10.57 -12.01 0.21
C PHE A 43 12.01 -12.52 0.11
N ILE A 44 12.99 -11.61 -0.05
CA ILE A 44 14.42 -11.97 -0.08
C ILE A 44 14.84 -12.60 1.26
N LEU A 45 14.47 -11.96 2.39
CA LEU A 45 14.76 -12.49 3.72
C LEU A 45 14.06 -13.82 3.97
N HIS A 46 12.82 -13.97 3.50
CA HIS A 46 12.00 -15.17 3.64
C HIS A 46 12.63 -16.35 2.91
N ILE A 47 13.13 -16.15 1.68
CA ILE A 47 13.88 -17.19 0.95
C ILE A 47 15.12 -17.60 1.74
N PHE A 48 15.91 -16.63 2.22
CA PHE A 48 17.13 -16.91 2.97
C PHE A 48 16.84 -17.76 4.22
N VAL A 49 15.88 -17.34 5.06
CA VAL A 49 15.56 -18.08 6.28
C VAL A 49 14.94 -19.43 5.96
N THR A 50 14.04 -19.53 4.98
CA THR A 50 13.43 -20.81 4.58
C THR A 50 14.48 -21.79 4.05
N SER A 51 15.47 -21.30 3.30
CA SER A 51 16.57 -22.13 2.80
C SER A 51 17.42 -22.75 3.91
N SER A 52 17.51 -22.10 5.09
CA SER A 52 18.30 -22.60 6.22
C SER A 52 17.88 -24.00 6.67
N ARG A 53 16.60 -24.35 6.47
CA ARG A 53 16.03 -25.67 6.75
C ARG A 53 16.77 -26.81 6.05
N VAL A 54 17.32 -26.57 4.85
CA VAL A 54 18.03 -27.59 4.07
C VAL A 54 19.47 -27.76 4.56
N PHE A 55 20.07 -26.72 5.16
CA PHE A 55 21.49 -26.71 5.53
C PHE A 55 21.75 -27.17 6.97
N SER A 56 20.89 -26.81 7.92
CA SER A 56 21.08 -27.18 9.33
C SER A 56 19.77 -27.07 10.12
N MET A 57 19.43 -28.14 10.84
CA MET A 57 18.28 -28.13 11.76
C MET A 57 18.48 -27.13 12.90
N ASP A 58 19.68 -27.07 13.49
CA ASP A 58 20.00 -26.12 14.55
C ASP A 58 19.84 -24.65 14.10
N ALA A 59 20.23 -24.34 12.85
CA ALA A 59 20.03 -23.00 12.28
C ALA A 59 18.54 -22.69 12.09
N TRP A 60 17.77 -23.65 11.61
CA TRP A 60 16.32 -23.53 11.46
C TRP A 60 15.63 -23.29 12.82
N GLU A 61 15.95 -24.08 13.83
CA GLU A 61 15.37 -23.95 15.18
C GLU A 61 15.68 -22.59 15.81
N LYS A 62 16.89 -22.05 15.61
CA LYS A 62 17.24 -20.68 16.05
C LYS A 62 16.35 -19.63 15.39
N TRP A 63 16.11 -19.72 14.08
CA TRP A 63 15.20 -18.81 13.38
C TRP A 63 13.77 -18.94 13.87
N MET A 64 13.27 -20.16 14.08
CA MET A 64 11.93 -20.39 14.64
C MET A 64 11.79 -19.79 16.05
N GLY A 65 12.83 -19.91 16.88
CA GLY A 65 12.87 -19.26 18.21
C GLY A 65 12.78 -17.74 18.11
N PHE A 66 13.51 -17.12 17.17
CA PHE A 66 13.43 -15.68 16.93
C PHE A 66 12.05 -15.25 16.41
N PHE A 67 11.42 -16.03 15.55
CA PHE A 67 10.09 -15.73 15.00
C PHE A 67 8.99 -15.78 16.05
N GLY A 68 9.17 -16.57 17.11
CA GLY A 68 8.29 -16.57 18.28
C GLY A 68 8.32 -15.27 19.09
N SER A 69 9.32 -14.40 18.89
CA SER A 69 9.47 -13.16 19.66
C SER A 69 8.37 -12.13 19.35
N PRO A 70 7.90 -11.35 20.34
CA PRO A 70 6.86 -10.35 20.11
C PRO A 70 7.22 -9.30 19.06
N ILE A 71 8.49 -8.92 18.98
CA ILE A 71 8.98 -7.94 18.00
C ILE A 71 8.86 -8.49 16.57
N PHE A 72 9.14 -9.78 16.36
CA PHE A 72 9.02 -10.39 15.05
C PHE A 72 7.56 -10.55 14.65
N LYS A 73 6.69 -11.01 15.57
CA LYS A 73 5.23 -11.07 15.33
C LYS A 73 4.65 -9.72 14.94
N PHE A 74 5.09 -8.64 15.59
CA PHE A 74 4.70 -7.28 15.18
C PHE A 74 5.18 -6.94 13.77
N GLY A 75 6.43 -7.29 13.43
CA GLY A 75 6.96 -7.16 12.08
C GLY A 75 6.16 -7.94 11.02
N GLU A 76 5.82 -9.20 11.32
CA GLU A 76 4.95 -10.03 10.47
C GLU A 76 3.57 -9.41 10.27
N PHE A 77 2.97 -8.84 11.32
CA PHE A 77 1.71 -8.11 11.20
C PHE A 77 1.83 -6.91 10.25
N LEU A 78 2.92 -6.14 10.33
CA LEU A 78 3.16 -5.03 9.39
C LEU A 78 3.31 -5.52 7.95
N VAL A 79 3.99 -6.66 7.73
CA VAL A 79 4.10 -7.29 6.41
C VAL A 79 2.72 -7.73 5.90
N PHE A 80 1.88 -8.32 6.77
CA PHE A 80 0.51 -8.68 6.43
C PHE A 80 -0.32 -7.46 6.01
N VAL A 81 -0.29 -6.38 6.79
CA VAL A 81 -0.96 -5.11 6.45
C VAL A 81 -0.46 -4.56 5.11
N ALA A 82 0.86 -4.56 4.90
CA ALA A 82 1.47 -4.13 3.65
C ALA A 82 0.99 -4.98 2.46
N PHE A 83 0.94 -6.31 2.62
CA PHE A 83 0.49 -7.25 1.60
C PHE A 83 -0.98 -7.03 1.22
N ALA A 84 -1.89 -6.98 2.21
CA ALA A 84 -3.31 -6.79 1.97
C ALA A 84 -3.59 -5.47 1.24
N PHE A 85 -2.97 -4.37 1.71
CA PHE A 85 -3.05 -3.09 1.02
C PHE A 85 -2.46 -3.17 -0.41
N HIS A 86 -1.25 -3.70 -0.56
CA HIS A 86 -0.55 -3.72 -1.86
C HIS A 86 -1.32 -4.52 -2.90
N ALA A 87 -1.83 -5.70 -2.53
CA ALA A 87 -2.61 -6.57 -3.40
C ALA A 87 -3.91 -5.89 -3.86
N VAL A 88 -4.71 -5.38 -2.92
CA VAL A 88 -6.01 -4.77 -3.23
C VAL A 88 -5.84 -3.46 -4.01
N ASN A 89 -4.85 -2.65 -3.64
CA ASN A 89 -4.46 -1.44 -4.38
C ASN A 89 -3.93 -1.79 -5.78
N GLY A 90 -3.19 -2.89 -5.93
CA GLY A 90 -2.73 -3.43 -7.21
C GLY A 90 -3.89 -3.86 -8.11
N ILE A 91 -4.91 -4.51 -7.56
CA ILE A 91 -6.15 -4.83 -8.29
C ILE A 91 -6.81 -3.55 -8.82
N ARG A 92 -6.86 -2.47 -8.01
CA ARG A 92 -7.37 -1.18 -8.48
C ARG A 92 -6.60 -0.70 -9.72
N LEU A 93 -5.27 -0.68 -9.62
CA LEU A 93 -4.40 -0.21 -10.71
C LEU A 93 -4.55 -1.09 -11.95
N PHE A 94 -4.61 -2.41 -11.79
CA PHE A 94 -4.85 -3.36 -12.87
C PHE A 94 -6.16 -3.08 -13.60
N LEU A 95 -7.27 -2.88 -12.88
CA LEU A 95 -8.57 -2.57 -13.49
C LEU A 95 -8.57 -1.22 -14.23
N ILE A 96 -7.84 -0.23 -13.71
CA ILE A 96 -7.69 1.08 -14.33
C ILE A 96 -6.87 0.99 -15.62
N GLU A 97 -5.78 0.23 -15.60
CA GLU A 97 -4.92 0.02 -16.78
C GLU A 97 -5.70 -0.67 -17.91
N LEU A 98 -6.62 -1.55 -17.56
CA LEU A 98 -7.55 -2.18 -18.51
C LEU A 98 -8.72 -1.28 -18.95
N GLY A 99 -8.81 -0.05 -18.43
CA GLY A 99 -9.81 0.93 -18.81
C GLY A 99 -11.19 0.78 -18.15
N PHE A 100 -11.37 -0.12 -17.18
CA PHE A 100 -12.69 -0.40 -16.60
C PHE A 100 -13.30 0.77 -15.79
N ALA A 101 -12.47 1.67 -15.28
CA ALA A 101 -12.90 2.77 -14.41
C ALA A 101 -12.33 4.13 -14.81
N VAL A 102 -11.93 4.28 -16.07
CA VAL A 102 -11.36 5.52 -16.62
C VAL A 102 -12.45 6.29 -17.34
N GLY A 103 -12.57 7.60 -17.06
CA GLY A 103 -13.50 8.47 -17.78
C GLY A 103 -13.10 8.64 -19.25
N LYS A 104 -14.02 9.13 -20.08
CA LYS A 104 -13.72 9.41 -21.49
C LYS A 104 -12.59 10.46 -21.60
N ALA A 105 -11.74 10.30 -22.60
CA ALA A 105 -10.77 11.34 -22.95
C ALA A 105 -11.55 12.57 -23.45
N GLU A 106 -11.36 13.70 -22.77
CA GLU A 106 -11.96 14.99 -23.12
C GLU A 106 -10.84 15.99 -23.37
N GLU A 107 -11.06 16.94 -24.28
CA GLU A 107 -10.11 18.02 -24.51
C GLU A 107 -9.99 18.90 -23.25
N PRO A 108 -8.77 19.34 -22.88
CA PRO A 108 -8.54 20.14 -21.69
C PRO A 108 -8.97 21.61 -21.92
N ILE A 109 -10.26 21.83 -22.18
CA ILE A 109 -10.86 23.15 -22.33
C ILE A 109 -11.35 23.61 -20.95
N TYR A 110 -11.07 24.87 -20.61
CA TYR A 110 -11.55 25.44 -19.35
C TYR A 110 -13.09 25.53 -19.34
N PRO A 111 -13.78 25.07 -18.28
CA PRO A 111 -13.25 24.54 -17.02
C PRO A 111 -12.76 23.10 -17.14
N TYR A 112 -11.51 22.85 -16.73
CA TYR A 112 -10.88 21.54 -16.82
C TYR A 112 -11.67 20.48 -16.04
N LYS A 113 -12.00 19.37 -16.70
CA LYS A 113 -12.55 18.17 -16.09
C LYS A 113 -11.49 17.07 -16.08
N SER A 114 -11.45 16.28 -15.01
CA SER A 114 -10.52 15.16 -14.91
C SER A 114 -11.29 13.85 -15.08
N SER A 115 -10.97 13.12 -16.14
CA SER A 115 -11.44 11.74 -16.35
C SER A 115 -10.91 10.76 -15.30
N LEU A 116 -9.84 11.14 -14.60
CA LEU A 116 -9.27 10.35 -13.51
C LEU A 116 -10.12 10.39 -12.23
N ASN A 117 -11.05 11.34 -12.09
CA ASN A 117 -11.94 11.35 -10.94
C ASN A 117 -13.00 10.24 -11.00
N THR A 118 -13.26 9.67 -12.20
CA THR A 118 -14.24 8.61 -12.41
C THR A 118 -13.90 7.32 -11.67
N GLN A 119 -12.61 7.03 -11.42
CA GLN A 119 -12.19 5.84 -10.66
C GLN A 119 -12.40 5.95 -9.13
N ARG A 120 -12.81 7.11 -8.60
CA ARG A 120 -12.88 7.32 -7.13
C ARG A 120 -13.82 6.36 -6.40
N PRO A 121 -15.01 6.00 -6.91
CA PRO A 121 -15.85 4.99 -6.27
C PRO A 121 -15.15 3.63 -6.16
N LEU A 122 -14.49 3.18 -7.25
CA LEU A 122 -13.69 1.95 -7.25
C LEU A 122 -12.57 2.02 -6.20
N MET A 123 -11.86 3.15 -6.12
CA MET A 123 -10.85 3.38 -5.11
C MET A 123 -11.41 3.23 -3.69
N VAL A 124 -12.53 3.90 -3.37
CA VAL A 124 -13.15 3.83 -2.04
C VAL A 124 -13.57 2.40 -1.69
N VAL A 125 -14.25 1.72 -2.62
CA VAL A 125 -14.67 0.31 -2.42
C VAL A 125 -13.48 -0.58 -2.12
N LEU A 126 -12.43 -0.52 -2.95
CA LEU A 126 -11.25 -1.36 -2.74
C LEU A 126 -10.47 -0.99 -1.47
N MET A 127 -10.45 0.28 -1.05
CA MET A 127 -9.84 0.64 0.24
C MET A 127 -10.66 0.12 1.43
N ILE A 128 -11.99 0.11 1.34
CA ILE A 128 -12.84 -0.54 2.35
C ILE A 128 -12.56 -2.05 2.40
N VAL A 129 -12.47 -2.72 1.25
CA VAL A 129 -12.11 -4.15 1.19
C VAL A 129 -10.74 -4.39 1.84
N ALA A 130 -9.73 -3.59 1.55
CA ALA A 130 -8.41 -3.71 2.17
C ALA A 130 -8.49 -3.55 3.70
N ILE A 131 -9.23 -2.56 4.20
CA ILE A 131 -9.43 -2.34 5.64
C ILE A 131 -10.14 -3.53 6.28
N VAL A 132 -11.19 -4.06 5.65
CA VAL A 132 -11.93 -5.23 6.15
C VAL A 132 -11.03 -6.46 6.20
N LEU A 133 -10.22 -6.72 5.16
CA LEU A 133 -9.27 -7.83 5.16
C LEU A 133 -8.21 -7.69 6.25
N ILE A 134 -7.68 -6.47 6.44
CA ILE A 134 -6.72 -6.18 7.50
C ILE A 134 -7.35 -6.38 8.88
N ALA A 135 -8.58 -5.91 9.09
CA ALA A 135 -9.28 -6.04 10.37
C ALA A 135 -9.63 -7.51 10.67
N ALA A 136 -10.18 -8.23 9.69
CA ALA A 136 -10.54 -9.64 9.84
C ALA A 136 -9.30 -10.52 10.09
N GLY A 137 -8.29 -10.41 9.23
CA GLY A 137 -7.05 -11.18 9.40
C GLY A 137 -6.23 -10.72 10.61
N GLY A 138 -6.25 -9.43 10.95
CA GLY A 138 -5.58 -8.89 12.13
C GLY A 138 -6.21 -9.34 13.44
N TYR A 139 -7.55 -9.49 13.47
CA TYR A 139 -8.28 -10.03 14.62
C TYR A 139 -7.84 -11.46 14.94
N GLU A 140 -7.68 -12.30 13.92
CA GLU A 140 -7.12 -13.66 14.05
C GLU A 140 -5.62 -13.62 14.41
N PHE A 141 -4.83 -12.79 13.72
CA PHE A 141 -3.38 -12.71 13.88
C PHE A 141 -2.95 -12.29 15.29
N LEU A 142 -3.69 -11.38 15.93
CA LEU A 142 -3.42 -10.90 17.28
C LEU A 142 -3.99 -11.81 18.38
N GLY A 143 -4.62 -12.94 18.02
CA GLY A 143 -5.10 -13.92 18.99
C GLY A 143 -6.24 -13.40 19.87
N LEU A 144 -7.09 -12.48 19.37
CA LEU A 144 -8.30 -12.05 20.09
C LEU A 144 -9.40 -13.13 20.11
N THR A 145 -9.11 -14.32 19.57
CA THR A 145 -9.99 -15.48 19.43
C THR A 145 -9.51 -16.73 20.14
N HIS A 146 -8.34 -16.72 20.79
CA HIS A 146 -7.77 -17.87 21.50
C HIS A 146 -7.21 -17.49 22.87
#